data_AF-A0A3B8T1G6-F1
#
_entry.id   AF-A0A3B8T1G6-F1
#
_cell.length_a   1.000
_cell.length_b   1.000
_cell.length_c   1.000
_cell.angle_alpha   90.00
_cell.angle_beta   90.00
_cell.angle_gamma   90.00
#
_symmetry.space_group_name_H-M   'P 1'
#
loop_
_entity.id
_entity.type
_entity.pdbx_description
1 polymer ?
#
loop_
_entity_poly.entity_id
_entity_poly.type
_entity_poly.pdbx_seq_one_letter_code
_entity_poly.pdbx_strand_id
1 'polypeptide(L)'
;PGAQGAAGLNSLTVQSNLAVSDSNCRNGGVQLQSGLDANANGTLDTSEVSQTNFVCSPSVNSVTSADVANNITNSWYQDGLVTLQQSRTNWLNNTQGRTVAAKGVERTARQSAEETIARLRGSAKNVILFVGDGMGISTVTAARILDGQDKGMMGEENALHFGEFPFAGLAKTYNVDAQTPDSAGTMTAMMTGVKTDVGTIGTDEDIVRGDCSTVEGNELVTALEQAELAGKATGVISTARITHATPAATYSKSADRNWEDNSDMPAEAVTAGCEDIASQLVNFESNLEARFPSATAVIDGID
;
A
#
# COMPACT_ATOMS: atom_id res chain seq x y z
N PRO A 1 65.39 8.19 61.14
CA PRO A 1 63.93 8.22 60.94
C PRO A 1 63.61 8.49 59.46
N GLY A 2 63.04 7.51 58.75
CA GLY A 2 62.66 7.67 57.35
C GLY A 2 61.44 8.59 57.21
N ALA A 3 61.38 9.36 56.12
CA ALA A 3 60.24 10.21 55.81
C ALA A 3 58.98 9.35 55.61
N GLN A 4 57.83 9.87 56.05
CA GLN A 4 56.53 9.26 55.85
C GLN A 4 56.26 9.13 54.34
N GLY A 5 55.87 7.94 53.88
CA GLY A 5 55.52 7.69 52.48
C GLY A 5 54.32 8.52 52.05
N ALA A 6 54.24 8.85 50.76
CA ALA A 6 53.10 9.58 50.21
C ALA A 6 51.78 8.81 50.44
N ALA A 7 50.69 9.54 50.67
CA ALA A 7 49.36 8.97 50.79
C ALA A 7 48.98 8.20 49.51
N GLY A 8 48.32 7.05 49.67
CA GLY A 8 47.79 6.30 48.54
C GLY A 8 46.63 7.04 47.85
N LEU A 9 46.42 6.77 46.56
CA LEU A 9 45.29 7.31 45.80
C LEU A 9 43.97 6.70 46.28
N ASN A 10 42.89 7.48 46.22
CA ASN A 10 41.55 7.02 46.60
C ASN A 10 40.95 6.16 45.47
N SER A 11 40.29 5.06 45.83
CA SER A 11 39.51 4.26 44.87
C SER A 11 38.06 4.73 44.87
N LEU A 12 37.52 5.04 43.68
CA LEU A 12 36.14 5.46 43.48
C LEU A 12 35.37 4.43 42.64
N THR A 13 34.07 4.33 42.89
CA THR A 13 33.13 3.50 42.13
C THR A 13 31.90 4.32 41.78
N VAL A 14 31.50 4.33 40.51
CA VAL A 14 30.32 5.03 39.99
C VAL A 14 29.36 4.04 39.37
N GLN A 15 28.06 4.24 39.63
CA GLN A 15 26.97 3.45 39.07
C GLN A 15 26.09 4.30 38.18
N SER A 16 25.85 3.85 36.95
CA SER A 16 24.98 4.50 35.96
C SER A 16 23.90 3.53 35.49
N ASN A 17 22.66 4.01 35.34
CA ASN A 17 21.56 3.20 34.82
C ASN A 17 21.62 3.11 33.28
N LEU A 18 21.37 1.92 32.75
CA LEU A 18 21.29 1.65 31.31
C LEU A 18 19.82 1.54 30.87
N ALA A 19 19.49 2.22 29.79
CA ALA A 19 18.17 2.16 29.18
C ALA A 19 17.90 0.78 28.53
N VAL A 20 16.62 0.46 28.34
CA VAL A 20 16.22 -0.71 27.56
C VAL A 20 16.70 -0.52 26.11
N SER A 21 17.22 -1.59 25.49
CA SER A 21 17.90 -1.58 24.19
C SER A 21 19.33 -1.01 24.17
N ASP A 22 20.00 -0.89 25.31
CA ASP A 22 21.44 -0.62 25.36
C ASP A 22 22.27 -1.74 24.69
N SER A 23 23.39 -1.37 24.05
CA SER A 23 24.23 -2.31 23.29
C SER A 23 24.88 -3.40 24.15
N ASN A 24 25.07 -3.15 25.45
CA ASN A 24 25.70 -4.11 26.38
C ASN A 24 24.64 -4.87 27.20
N CYS A 25 23.55 -4.21 27.56
CA CYS A 25 22.42 -4.83 28.29
C CYS A 25 21.09 -4.55 27.59
N ARG A 26 20.67 -5.46 26.71
CA ARG A 26 19.46 -5.28 25.87
C ARG A 26 18.16 -5.06 26.67
N ASN A 27 18.06 -5.62 27.87
CA ASN A 27 16.90 -5.48 28.75
C ASN A 27 17.05 -4.33 29.77
N GLY A 28 18.02 -3.43 29.56
CA GLY A 28 18.44 -2.45 30.56
C GLY A 28 19.29 -3.10 31.66
N GLY A 29 19.80 -2.27 32.58
CA GLY A 29 20.67 -2.73 33.66
C GLY A 29 21.43 -1.59 34.30
N VAL A 30 22.55 -1.91 34.95
CA VAL A 30 23.44 -0.92 35.56
C VAL A 30 24.88 -1.16 35.12
N GLN A 31 25.56 -0.07 34.78
CA GLN A 31 26.99 -0.04 34.52
C GLN A 31 27.72 0.39 35.80
N LEU A 32 28.76 -0.36 36.15
CA LEU A 32 29.62 -0.11 37.31
C LEU A 32 31.03 0.19 36.81
N GLN A 33 31.55 1.36 37.16
CA GLN A 33 32.90 1.79 36.81
C GLN A 33 33.72 2.00 38.06
N SER A 34 34.95 1.47 38.11
CA SER A 34 35.88 1.67 39.23
C SER A 34 37.27 2.11 38.78
N GLY A 35 37.90 2.95 39.57
CA GLY A 35 39.20 3.55 39.25
C GLY A 35 39.85 4.23 40.44
N LEU A 36 41.10 4.65 40.24
CA LEU A 36 41.83 5.46 41.20
C LEU A 36 41.69 6.92 40.80
N ASP A 37 41.23 7.75 41.73
CA ASP A 37 41.17 9.21 41.59
C ASP A 37 42.60 9.76 41.57
N ALA A 38 43.18 9.84 40.38
CA ALA A 38 44.59 10.12 40.17
C ALA A 38 44.90 11.61 40.31
N ASN A 39 43.90 12.45 40.08
CA ASN A 39 43.99 13.90 40.24
C ASN A 39 43.47 14.41 41.60
N ALA A 40 42.96 13.51 42.45
CA ALA A 40 42.44 13.77 43.79
C ALA A 40 41.26 14.77 43.82
N ASN A 41 40.44 14.80 42.76
CA ASN A 41 39.32 15.73 42.63
C ASN A 41 38.00 15.22 43.23
N GLY A 42 37.97 13.98 43.73
CA GLY A 42 36.81 13.35 44.36
C GLY A 42 35.73 12.87 43.37
N THR A 43 36.02 12.88 42.07
CA THR A 43 35.15 12.37 41.01
C THR A 43 35.91 11.34 40.17
N LEU A 44 35.20 10.35 39.62
CA LEU A 44 35.83 9.36 38.75
C LEU A 44 35.69 9.81 37.30
N ASP A 45 36.75 10.41 36.76
CA ASP A 45 36.78 10.85 35.37
C ASP A 45 36.96 9.67 34.41
N THR A 46 36.55 9.83 33.14
CA THR A 46 36.64 8.76 32.13
C THR A 46 38.06 8.27 31.88
N SER A 47 39.08 9.11 32.11
CA SER A 47 40.50 8.75 32.01
C SER A 47 41.03 7.97 33.22
N GLU A 48 40.28 7.89 34.32
CA GLU A 48 40.68 7.27 35.59
C GLU A 48 40.03 5.91 35.81
N VAL A 49 39.07 5.55 34.96
CA VAL A 49 38.37 4.27 35.00
C VAL A 49 39.35 3.13 34.66
N SER A 50 39.55 2.24 35.62
CA SER A 50 40.42 1.06 35.47
C SER A 50 39.63 -0.21 35.14
N GLN A 51 38.38 -0.30 35.59
CA GLN A 51 37.49 -1.42 35.28
C GLN A 51 36.07 -0.92 35.01
N THR A 52 35.41 -1.53 34.02
CA THR A 52 34.00 -1.34 33.72
C THR A 52 33.32 -2.70 33.70
N ASN A 53 32.29 -2.88 34.52
CA ASN A 53 31.47 -4.08 34.60
C ASN A 53 30.01 -3.74 34.37
N PHE A 54 29.25 -4.72 33.86
CA PHE A 54 27.84 -4.58 33.55
C PHE A 54 27.02 -5.60 34.35
N VAL A 55 25.96 -5.13 35.00
CA VAL A 55 24.96 -6.00 35.62
C VAL A 55 23.66 -5.81 34.85
N CYS A 56 23.41 -6.73 33.92
CA CYS A 56 22.21 -6.68 33.08
C CYS A 56 20.98 -7.21 33.81
N SER A 57 19.83 -6.58 33.58
CA SER A 57 18.56 -7.09 34.05
C SER A 57 18.28 -8.47 33.43
N PRO A 58 17.88 -9.47 34.22
CA PRO A 58 17.61 -10.81 33.71
C PRO A 58 16.47 -10.77 32.69
N SER A 59 16.53 -11.67 31.71
CA SER A 59 15.42 -11.90 30.80
C SER A 59 14.18 -12.33 31.59
N VAL A 60 13.05 -11.68 31.32
CA VAL A 60 11.77 -12.01 31.95
C VAL A 60 11.27 -13.31 31.30
N ASN A 61 11.55 -14.44 31.94
CA ASN A 61 11.25 -15.78 31.41
C ASN A 61 9.91 -16.33 31.91
N SER A 62 9.24 -15.59 32.78
CA SER A 62 7.92 -15.90 33.32
C SER A 62 7.16 -14.61 33.54
N VAL A 63 5.87 -14.64 33.20
CA VAL A 63 4.96 -13.51 33.39
C VAL A 63 4.29 -13.71 34.75
N THR A 64 4.37 -12.73 35.65
CA THR A 64 3.65 -12.81 36.92
C THR A 64 2.17 -12.48 36.72
N SER A 65 1.31 -12.90 37.64
CA SER A 65 -0.12 -12.57 37.61
C SER A 65 -0.37 -11.04 37.59
N ALA A 66 0.56 -10.25 38.14
CA ALA A 66 0.51 -8.78 38.12
C ALA A 66 0.90 -8.20 36.75
N ASP A 67 1.84 -8.82 36.03
CA ASP A 67 2.21 -8.42 34.67
C ASP A 67 1.11 -8.78 33.66
N VAL A 68 0.40 -9.90 33.89
CA VAL A 68 -0.84 -10.21 33.15
C VAL A 68 -1.95 -9.22 33.51
N ALA A 69 -2.03 -8.77 34.76
CA ALA A 69 -3.03 -7.80 35.19
C ALA A 69 -2.94 -6.50 34.37
N ASN A 70 -1.74 -6.00 34.06
CA ASN A 70 -1.56 -4.81 33.22
C ASN A 70 -2.12 -4.96 31.79
N ASN A 71 -2.22 -6.19 31.27
CA ASN A 71 -2.85 -6.45 29.97
C ASN A 71 -4.39 -6.42 30.03
N ILE A 72 -4.97 -6.57 31.22
CA ILE A 72 -6.43 -6.54 31.46
C ILE A 72 -6.89 -5.31 32.25
N THR A 73 -5.99 -4.46 32.75
CA THR A 73 -6.32 -3.24 33.51
C THR A 73 -5.95 -1.95 32.80
N ASN A 74 -5.26 -2.01 31.66
CA ASN A 74 -5.00 -0.83 30.85
C ASN A 74 -6.30 -0.20 30.31
N SER A 75 -6.25 1.11 30.00
CA SER A 75 -7.43 1.86 29.55
C SER A 75 -8.09 1.23 28.34
N TRP A 76 -7.31 0.83 27.33
CA TRP A 76 -7.85 0.31 26.08
C TRP A 76 -8.64 -0.99 26.28
N TYR A 77 -8.20 -1.88 27.15
CA TYR A 77 -8.88 -3.14 27.46
C TYR A 77 -10.18 -2.89 28.23
N GLN A 78 -10.15 -1.95 29.19
CA GLN A 78 -11.33 -1.55 29.95
C GLN A 78 -12.36 -0.84 29.06
N ASP A 79 -11.92 0.04 28.16
CA ASP A 79 -12.78 0.71 27.17
C ASP A 79 -13.41 -0.29 26.18
N GLY A 80 -12.63 -1.30 25.77
CA GLY A 80 -13.13 -2.43 24.97
C GLY A 80 -14.19 -3.26 25.71
N LEU A 81 -13.97 -3.56 26.99
CA LEU A 81 -14.96 -4.24 27.83
C LEU A 81 -16.25 -3.43 28.00
N VAL A 82 -16.15 -2.12 28.21
CA VAL A 82 -17.31 -1.21 28.28
C VAL A 82 -18.08 -1.23 26.96
N THR A 83 -17.37 -1.16 25.82
CA THR A 83 -17.98 -1.22 24.48
C THR A 83 -18.73 -2.54 24.26
N LEU A 84 -18.15 -3.66 24.68
CA LEU A 84 -18.79 -4.98 24.58
C LEU A 84 -20.00 -5.11 25.51
N GLN A 85 -19.92 -4.57 26.73
CA GLN A 85 -21.05 -4.55 27.68
C GLN A 85 -22.20 -3.66 27.20
N GLN A 86 -21.90 -2.49 26.65
CA GLN A 86 -22.89 -1.62 26.00
C GLN A 86 -23.50 -2.31 24.78
N SER A 87 -22.70 -2.95 23.94
CA SER A 87 -23.19 -3.70 22.77
C SER A 87 -24.10 -4.86 23.18
N ARG A 88 -23.75 -5.60 24.23
CA ARG A 88 -24.59 -6.65 24.82
C ARG A 88 -25.88 -6.08 25.39
N THR A 89 -25.82 -4.97 26.10
CA THR A 89 -27.00 -4.33 26.71
C THR A 89 -27.93 -3.79 25.62
N ASN A 90 -27.38 -3.19 24.57
CA ASN A 90 -28.13 -2.76 23.39
C ASN A 90 -28.78 -3.96 22.69
N TRP A 91 -28.07 -5.08 22.57
CA TRP A 91 -28.62 -6.31 22.00
C TRP A 91 -29.75 -6.88 22.86
N LEU A 92 -29.55 -6.98 24.19
CA LEU A 92 -30.57 -7.48 25.12
C LEU A 92 -31.80 -6.56 25.17
N ASN A 93 -31.62 -5.25 25.24
CA ASN A 93 -32.73 -4.29 25.22
C ASN A 93 -33.51 -4.35 23.90
N ASN A 94 -32.84 -4.65 22.78
CA ASN A 94 -33.48 -4.85 21.48
C ASN A 94 -34.12 -6.24 21.30
N THR A 95 -33.80 -7.23 22.14
CA THR A 95 -34.25 -8.62 21.98
C THR A 95 -35.13 -9.14 23.12
N GLN A 96 -35.15 -8.49 24.29
CA GLN A 96 -35.99 -8.92 25.40
C GLN A 96 -37.48 -8.63 25.12
N GLY A 97 -38.21 -9.70 24.85
CA GLY A 97 -39.68 -9.73 24.88
C GLY A 97 -40.41 -9.80 23.54
N ARG A 98 -39.73 -9.94 22.39
CA ARG A 98 -40.41 -9.87 21.08
C ARG A 98 -39.93 -10.97 20.13
N THR A 99 -40.87 -11.85 19.74
CA THR A 99 -40.72 -12.79 18.63
C THR A 99 -40.32 -12.05 17.37
N VAL A 100 -39.29 -12.56 16.70
CA VAL A 100 -38.49 -11.95 15.61
C VAL A 100 -39.26 -11.67 14.31
N ALA A 101 -40.59 -11.71 14.32
CA ALA A 101 -41.41 -11.83 13.11
C ALA A 101 -42.32 -10.62 12.81
N ALA A 102 -42.40 -9.59 13.65
CA ALA A 102 -43.41 -8.55 13.42
C ALA A 102 -42.92 -7.12 13.71
N LYS A 103 -42.97 -6.33 12.62
CA LYS A 103 -42.78 -4.89 12.46
C LYS A 103 -41.35 -4.43 12.28
N GLY A 104 -41.14 -3.84 11.09
CA GLY A 104 -39.97 -3.10 10.69
C GLY A 104 -39.51 -2.18 11.80
N VAL A 105 -38.38 -2.55 12.39
CA VAL A 105 -37.44 -1.57 12.92
C VAL A 105 -37.04 -0.75 11.73
N GLU A 106 -37.31 0.55 11.79
CA GLU A 106 -36.70 1.54 10.92
C GLU A 106 -35.18 1.35 11.09
N ARG A 107 -34.62 0.57 10.16
CA ARG A 107 -33.20 0.36 10.04
C ARG A 107 -32.62 1.70 9.59
N THR A 108 -32.27 2.56 10.53
CA THR A 108 -31.10 3.44 10.36
C THR A 108 -29.81 2.63 10.54
N ALA A 109 -29.87 1.30 10.37
CA ALA A 109 -28.74 0.50 9.97
C ALA A 109 -28.41 0.89 8.54
N ARG A 110 -27.18 1.38 8.33
CA ARG A 110 -26.47 1.49 7.04
C ARG A 110 -27.25 0.81 5.90
N GLN A 111 -27.74 1.61 4.94
CA GLN A 111 -28.21 1.08 3.66
C GLN A 111 -27.26 -0.03 3.24
N SER A 112 -27.76 -1.21 2.90
CA SER A 112 -26.86 -2.28 2.49
C SER A 112 -26.01 -1.76 1.32
N ALA A 113 -24.74 -2.17 1.25
CA ALA A 113 -23.88 -1.78 0.12
C ALA A 113 -24.59 -2.06 -1.21
N GLU A 114 -25.33 -3.16 -1.27
CA GLU A 114 -26.16 -3.57 -2.40
C GLU A 114 -27.30 -2.60 -2.73
N GLU A 115 -28.07 -2.13 -1.76
CA GLU A 115 -29.12 -1.12 -1.95
C GLU A 115 -28.53 0.23 -2.41
N THR A 116 -27.37 0.60 -1.85
CA THR A 116 -26.65 1.81 -2.24
C THR A 116 -26.17 1.71 -3.68
N ILE A 117 -25.55 0.59 -4.06
CA ILE A 117 -25.10 0.30 -5.43
C ILE A 117 -26.29 0.30 -6.40
N ALA A 118 -27.41 -0.35 -6.05
CA ALA A 118 -28.60 -0.40 -6.90
C ALA A 118 -29.17 1.00 -7.16
N ARG A 119 -29.24 1.84 -6.11
CA ARG A 119 -29.72 3.22 -6.23
C ARG A 119 -28.80 4.12 -7.06
N LEU A 120 -27.48 3.90 -6.97
CA LEU A 120 -26.48 4.73 -7.66
C LEU A 120 -26.15 4.24 -9.07
N ARG A 121 -26.71 3.11 -9.53
CA ARG A 121 -26.45 2.58 -10.87
C ARG A 121 -26.75 3.62 -11.95
N GLY A 122 -25.76 3.89 -12.80
CA GLY A 122 -25.88 4.87 -13.90
C GLY A 122 -25.79 6.35 -13.46
N SER A 123 -25.56 6.64 -12.18
CA SER A 123 -25.47 8.02 -11.68
C SER A 123 -24.09 8.67 -11.88
N ALA A 124 -23.06 7.88 -12.23
CA ALA A 124 -21.71 8.39 -12.38
C ALA A 124 -21.57 9.29 -13.61
N LYS A 125 -21.39 10.59 -13.39
CA LYS A 125 -21.07 11.56 -14.45
C LYS A 125 -19.62 11.41 -14.92
N ASN A 126 -18.72 11.23 -13.95
CA ASN A 126 -17.26 11.16 -14.12
C ASN A 126 -16.75 9.85 -13.50
N VAL A 127 -15.71 9.27 -14.08
CA VAL A 127 -15.02 8.09 -13.56
C VAL A 127 -13.54 8.43 -13.42
N ILE A 128 -12.96 8.20 -12.25
CA ILE A 128 -11.53 8.39 -12.00
C ILE A 128 -10.99 7.07 -11.46
N LEU A 129 -10.02 6.49 -12.18
CA LEU A 129 -9.36 5.25 -11.81
C LEU A 129 -7.93 5.56 -11.35
N PHE A 130 -7.63 5.29 -10.08
CA PHE A 130 -6.27 5.37 -9.54
C PHE A 130 -5.63 3.98 -9.53
N VAL A 131 -4.49 3.84 -10.20
CA VAL A 131 -3.74 2.59 -10.26
C VAL A 131 -2.37 2.78 -9.60
N GLY A 132 -2.16 2.14 -8.46
CA GLY A 132 -0.83 2.01 -7.86
C GLY A 132 -0.12 0.80 -8.43
N ASP A 133 0.76 1.00 -9.41
CA ASP A 133 1.52 -0.09 -10.04
C ASP A 133 2.41 -0.81 -9.00
N GLY A 134 2.25 -2.12 -8.87
CA GLY A 134 2.91 -2.93 -7.83
C GLY A 134 2.42 -2.68 -6.39
N MET A 135 1.32 -1.94 -6.18
CA MET A 135 0.83 -1.57 -4.85
C MET A 135 -0.02 -2.69 -4.21
N GLY A 136 0.63 -3.76 -3.77
CA GLY A 136 -0.01 -4.84 -3.01
C GLY A 136 -0.43 -4.43 -1.58
N ILE A 137 -1.15 -5.32 -0.89
CA ILE A 137 -1.66 -5.07 0.48
C ILE A 137 -0.52 -4.74 1.48
N SER A 138 0.62 -5.41 1.34
CA SER A 138 1.81 -5.13 2.15
C SER A 138 2.34 -3.73 1.90
N THR A 139 2.44 -3.30 0.63
CA THR A 139 2.85 -1.95 0.24
C THR A 139 1.91 -0.89 0.81
N VAL A 140 0.58 -1.11 0.72
CA VAL A 140 -0.42 -0.21 1.32
C VAL A 140 -0.24 -0.10 2.83
N THR A 141 0.00 -1.22 3.52
CA THR A 141 0.20 -1.22 4.98
C THR A 141 1.47 -0.48 5.37
N ALA A 142 2.57 -0.72 4.65
CA ALA A 142 3.84 -0.03 4.88
C ALA A 142 3.72 1.47 4.63
N ALA A 143 3.10 1.88 3.51
CA ALA A 143 2.88 3.29 3.18
C ALA A 143 2.01 3.99 4.22
N ARG A 144 0.96 3.33 4.72
CA ARG A 144 0.09 3.85 5.78
C ARG A 144 0.85 4.11 7.09
N ILE A 145 1.72 3.19 7.51
CA ILE A 145 2.52 3.35 8.73
C ILE A 145 3.51 4.50 8.55
N LEU A 146 4.22 4.54 7.41
CA LEU A 146 5.18 5.58 7.09
C LEU A 146 4.53 6.98 7.06
N ASP A 147 3.41 7.14 6.33
CA ASP A 147 2.66 8.40 6.27
C ASP A 147 2.18 8.86 7.67
N GLY A 148 1.86 7.92 8.56
CA GLY A 148 1.47 8.25 9.93
C GLY A 148 2.66 8.76 10.76
N GLN A 149 3.82 8.12 10.61
CA GLN A 149 5.06 8.53 11.28
C GLN A 149 5.56 9.89 10.78
N ASP A 150 5.45 10.16 9.48
CA ASP A 150 5.79 11.46 8.88
C ASP A 150 4.89 12.60 9.39
N LYS A 151 3.68 12.27 9.85
CA LYS A 151 2.74 13.19 10.53
C LYS A 151 2.96 13.28 12.05
N GLY A 152 3.96 12.59 12.60
CA GLY A 152 4.28 12.57 14.03
C GLY A 152 3.40 11.66 14.88
N MET A 153 2.69 10.72 14.25
CA MET A 153 1.88 9.69 14.94
C MET A 153 2.70 8.40 15.14
N MET A 154 2.12 7.36 15.76
CA MET A 154 2.82 6.08 15.92
C MET A 154 2.88 5.32 14.59
N GLY A 155 1.82 5.44 13.79
CA GLY A 155 1.74 4.97 12.41
C GLY A 155 0.70 3.87 12.21
N GLU A 156 0.58 2.92 13.13
CA GLU A 156 -0.30 1.76 13.00
C GLU A 156 -1.79 2.11 12.99
N GLU A 157 -2.18 3.22 13.62
CA GLU A 157 -3.55 3.76 13.65
C GLU A 157 -3.89 4.66 12.45
N ASN A 158 -2.88 5.07 11.66
CA ASN A 158 -3.10 5.95 10.53
C ASN A 158 -3.95 5.28 9.44
N ALA A 159 -4.61 6.11 8.62
CA ALA A 159 -5.32 5.69 7.42
C ALA A 159 -4.87 6.53 6.23
N LEU A 160 -4.59 5.88 5.10
CA LEU A 160 -4.44 6.56 3.82
C LEU A 160 -5.82 7.02 3.33
N HIS A 161 -5.86 8.06 2.50
CA HIS A 161 -7.12 8.69 2.09
C HIS A 161 -8.11 7.70 1.42
N PHE A 162 -7.60 6.81 0.57
CA PHE A 162 -8.44 5.76 -0.05
C PHE A 162 -8.88 4.67 0.94
N GLY A 163 -8.25 4.57 2.12
CA GLY A 163 -8.67 3.69 3.20
C GLY A 163 -9.98 4.14 3.88
N GLU A 164 -10.42 5.37 3.64
CA GLU A 164 -11.71 5.89 4.10
C GLU A 164 -12.86 5.55 3.15
N PHE A 165 -12.58 4.95 1.99
CA PHE A 165 -13.61 4.62 1.01
C PHE A 165 -14.60 3.60 1.58
N PRO A 166 -15.92 3.74 1.29
CA PRO A 166 -16.95 2.91 1.90
C PRO A 166 -16.97 1.46 1.40
N PHE A 167 -16.25 1.17 0.32
CA PHE A 167 -16.20 -0.15 -0.32
C PHE A 167 -14.76 -0.58 -0.53
N ALA A 168 -14.49 -1.85 -0.22
CA ALA A 168 -13.23 -2.51 -0.50
C ALA A 168 -13.52 -3.91 -1.08
N GLY A 169 -12.62 -4.39 -1.93
CA GLY A 169 -12.69 -5.71 -2.54
C GLY A 169 -11.29 -6.25 -2.82
N LEU A 170 -11.21 -7.55 -3.08
CA LEU A 170 -9.99 -8.21 -3.52
C LEU A 170 -10.12 -8.56 -5.01
N ALA A 171 -9.04 -8.35 -5.76
CA ALA A 171 -8.97 -8.67 -7.18
C ALA A 171 -8.00 -9.84 -7.43
N LYS A 172 -8.39 -10.79 -8.29
CA LYS A 172 -7.52 -11.88 -8.75
C LYS A 172 -6.79 -11.45 -10.03
N THR A 173 -5.49 -11.26 -9.95
CA THR A 173 -4.72 -10.51 -10.96
C THR A 173 -4.05 -11.36 -12.06
N TYR A 174 -4.09 -12.69 -11.99
CA TYR A 174 -3.47 -13.57 -12.99
C TYR A 174 -3.82 -13.20 -14.44
N ASN A 175 -2.84 -13.27 -15.35
CA ASN A 175 -3.04 -13.24 -16.81
C ASN A 175 -3.57 -14.59 -17.29
N VAL A 176 -4.04 -14.67 -18.54
CA VAL A 176 -4.54 -15.93 -19.11
C VAL A 176 -3.45 -17.01 -19.13
N ASP A 177 -2.23 -16.63 -19.49
CA ASP A 177 -1.05 -17.50 -19.60
C ASP A 177 -0.11 -17.50 -18.37
N ALA A 178 -0.30 -16.59 -17.40
CA ALA A 178 0.60 -16.45 -16.25
C ALA A 178 -0.08 -16.21 -14.89
N GLN A 179 0.37 -16.97 -13.88
CA GLN A 179 -0.09 -16.81 -12.49
C GLN A 179 0.40 -15.50 -11.85
N THR A 180 1.67 -15.16 -12.11
CA THR A 180 2.22 -13.84 -11.73
C THR A 180 2.10 -12.95 -12.96
N PRO A 181 1.21 -11.96 -12.93
CA PRO A 181 0.92 -11.16 -14.09
C PRO A 181 1.97 -10.08 -14.35
N ASP A 182 1.83 -9.40 -15.47
CA ASP A 182 2.53 -8.14 -15.74
C ASP A 182 1.58 -6.94 -15.81
N SER A 183 2.12 -5.72 -15.89
CA SER A 183 1.32 -4.49 -15.96
C SER A 183 0.45 -4.39 -17.21
N ALA A 184 0.88 -4.97 -18.34
CA ALA A 184 0.18 -4.83 -19.62
C ALA A 184 -1.18 -5.55 -19.60
N GLY A 185 -1.19 -6.86 -19.32
CA GLY A 185 -2.45 -7.59 -19.33
C GLY A 185 -3.33 -7.29 -18.12
N THR A 186 -2.76 -6.88 -16.97
CA THR A 186 -3.58 -6.44 -15.82
C THR A 186 -4.31 -5.13 -16.09
N MET A 187 -3.64 -4.14 -16.70
CA MET A 187 -4.31 -2.90 -17.05
C MET A 187 -5.27 -3.07 -18.23
N THR A 188 -4.97 -3.96 -19.18
CA THR A 188 -5.93 -4.37 -20.21
C THR A 188 -7.20 -4.90 -19.55
N ALA A 189 -7.09 -5.83 -18.58
CA ALA A 189 -8.26 -6.34 -17.86
C ALA A 189 -9.05 -5.26 -17.11
N MET A 190 -8.38 -4.25 -16.52
CA MET A 190 -9.06 -3.15 -15.84
C MET A 190 -9.80 -2.24 -16.81
N MET A 191 -9.24 -2.00 -17.99
CA MET A 191 -9.78 -1.05 -18.96
C MET A 191 -10.81 -1.67 -19.92
N THR A 192 -10.67 -2.94 -20.27
CA THR A 192 -11.56 -3.61 -21.25
C THR A 192 -12.56 -4.55 -20.58
N GLY A 193 -12.28 -4.98 -19.35
CA GLY A 193 -13.01 -6.03 -18.65
C GLY A 193 -12.66 -7.45 -19.09
N VAL A 194 -11.66 -7.63 -19.98
CA VAL A 194 -11.23 -8.92 -20.53
C VAL A 194 -9.76 -9.16 -20.18
N LYS A 195 -9.44 -10.34 -19.66
CA LYS A 195 -8.06 -10.74 -19.38
C LYS A 195 -7.36 -11.19 -20.67
N THR A 196 -6.07 -10.95 -20.76
CA THR A 196 -5.22 -11.36 -21.88
C THR A 196 -3.90 -11.96 -21.38
N ASP A 197 -3.02 -12.29 -22.30
CA ASP A 197 -1.68 -12.84 -22.08
C ASP A 197 -0.70 -11.79 -21.55
N VAL A 198 0.45 -12.25 -21.05
CA VAL A 198 1.49 -11.36 -20.52
C VAL A 198 2.16 -10.56 -21.63
N GLY A 199 2.27 -9.25 -21.41
CA GLY A 199 3.04 -8.35 -22.27
C GLY A 199 2.33 -7.90 -23.54
N THR A 200 1.04 -8.19 -23.70
CA THR A 200 0.19 -7.63 -24.76
C THR A 200 -0.70 -6.53 -24.19
N ILE A 201 -1.09 -5.57 -25.03
CA ILE A 201 -1.83 -4.38 -24.62
C ILE A 201 -3.10 -4.25 -25.46
N GLY A 202 -4.26 -4.18 -24.79
CA GLY A 202 -5.52 -3.83 -25.43
C GLY A 202 -6.06 -4.88 -26.39
N THR A 203 -5.58 -6.12 -26.34
CA THR A 203 -6.02 -7.26 -27.17
C THR A 203 -6.54 -8.41 -26.30
N ASP A 204 -7.33 -9.30 -26.86
CA ASP A 204 -7.78 -10.53 -26.18
C ASP A 204 -6.67 -11.61 -26.10
N GLU A 205 -7.00 -12.81 -25.65
CA GLU A 205 -6.06 -13.92 -25.47
C GLU A 205 -5.66 -14.66 -26.76
N ASP A 206 -6.30 -14.41 -27.90
CA ASP A 206 -5.94 -15.05 -29.18
C ASP A 206 -4.76 -14.35 -29.87
N ILE A 207 -4.29 -13.23 -29.30
CA ILE A 207 -3.09 -12.49 -29.71
C ILE A 207 -1.82 -13.36 -29.64
N VAL A 208 -0.91 -13.19 -30.60
CA VAL A 208 0.44 -13.75 -30.52
C VAL A 208 1.43 -12.64 -30.18
N ARG A 209 2.02 -12.72 -28.99
CA ARG A 209 2.97 -11.71 -28.51
C ARG A 209 4.13 -11.51 -29.50
N GLY A 210 4.38 -10.26 -29.86
CA GLY A 210 5.43 -9.86 -30.81
C GLY A 210 5.06 -10.03 -32.28
N ASP A 211 3.85 -10.49 -32.60
CA ASP A 211 3.32 -10.59 -33.97
C ASP A 211 2.14 -9.62 -34.16
N CYS A 212 2.42 -8.42 -34.67
CA CYS A 212 1.40 -7.41 -34.93
C CYS A 212 0.35 -7.84 -35.95
N SER A 213 0.61 -8.83 -36.81
CA SER A 213 -0.41 -9.29 -37.76
C SER A 213 -1.61 -9.94 -37.07
N THR A 214 -1.44 -10.33 -35.80
CA THR A 214 -2.51 -10.90 -34.96
C THR A 214 -3.25 -9.87 -34.13
N VAL A 215 -2.91 -8.58 -34.24
CA VAL A 215 -3.67 -7.51 -33.56
C VAL A 215 -5.05 -7.35 -34.20
N GLU A 216 -5.12 -7.38 -35.54
CA GLU A 216 -6.38 -7.26 -36.27
C GLU A 216 -7.34 -8.40 -35.92
N GLY A 217 -8.52 -8.05 -35.43
CA GLY A 217 -9.57 -8.98 -35.02
C GLY A 217 -9.55 -9.32 -33.52
N ASN A 218 -8.45 -9.03 -32.82
CA ASN A 218 -8.28 -9.29 -31.40
C ASN A 218 -8.31 -8.00 -30.56
N GLU A 219 -8.57 -6.83 -31.16
CA GLU A 219 -8.60 -5.55 -30.43
C GLU A 219 -9.80 -5.42 -29.50
N LEU A 220 -9.55 -5.06 -28.25
CA LEU A 220 -10.58 -4.84 -27.24
C LEU A 220 -10.88 -3.37 -27.08
N VAL A 221 -12.15 -3.01 -26.89
CA VAL A 221 -12.53 -1.61 -26.61
C VAL A 221 -12.29 -1.28 -25.13
N THR A 222 -11.52 -0.23 -24.86
CA THR A 222 -11.23 0.25 -23.50
C THR A 222 -12.34 1.15 -22.96
N ALA A 223 -12.41 1.31 -21.65
CA ALA A 223 -13.33 2.24 -20.99
C ALA A 223 -13.04 3.70 -21.36
N LEU A 224 -11.79 4.03 -21.75
CA LEU A 224 -11.43 5.35 -22.28
C LEU A 224 -12.04 5.53 -23.66
N GLU A 225 -11.86 4.58 -24.58
CA GLU A 225 -12.49 4.61 -25.91
C GLU A 225 -14.02 4.65 -25.79
N GLN A 226 -14.62 3.91 -24.84
CA GLN A 226 -16.07 3.99 -24.59
C GLN A 226 -16.53 5.37 -24.10
N ALA A 227 -15.68 6.10 -23.36
CA ALA A 227 -15.99 7.45 -22.90
C ALA A 227 -15.95 8.45 -24.06
N GLU A 228 -14.94 8.36 -24.93
CA GLU A 228 -14.83 9.12 -26.19
C GLU A 228 -16.03 8.89 -27.10
N LEU A 229 -16.38 7.62 -27.33
CA LEU A 229 -17.55 7.25 -28.12
C LEU A 229 -18.88 7.75 -27.51
N ALA A 230 -18.89 8.09 -26.23
CA ALA A 230 -20.01 8.69 -25.53
C ALA A 230 -19.94 10.23 -25.45
N GLY A 231 -18.97 10.86 -26.13
CA GLY A 231 -18.75 12.31 -26.14
C GLY A 231 -18.33 12.87 -24.77
N LYS A 232 -17.53 12.10 -24.02
CA LYS A 232 -16.97 12.53 -22.74
C LYS A 232 -15.48 12.81 -22.92
N ALA A 233 -15.02 13.90 -22.31
CA ALA A 233 -13.60 14.19 -22.18
C ALA A 233 -12.87 13.03 -21.48
N THR A 234 -11.71 12.67 -22.00
CA THR A 234 -10.82 11.66 -21.43
C THR A 234 -9.41 12.18 -21.20
N GLY A 235 -8.68 11.54 -20.29
CA GLY A 235 -7.32 11.95 -19.96
C GLY A 235 -6.56 10.85 -19.24
N VAL A 236 -5.24 10.84 -19.41
CA VAL A 236 -4.33 9.84 -18.83
C VAL A 236 -3.19 10.54 -18.11
N ILE A 237 -3.06 10.29 -16.80
CA ILE A 237 -2.00 10.87 -15.96
C ILE A 237 -1.15 9.75 -15.39
N SER A 238 0.16 9.84 -15.56
CA SER A 238 1.11 8.84 -15.05
C SER A 238 2.41 9.49 -14.62
N THR A 239 3.08 8.88 -13.64
CA THR A 239 4.47 9.19 -13.29
C THR A 239 5.47 8.36 -14.09
N ALA A 240 5.01 7.30 -14.78
CA ALA A 240 5.81 6.56 -15.74
C ALA A 240 5.83 7.28 -17.10
N ARG A 241 6.59 6.75 -18.07
CA ARG A 241 6.44 7.15 -19.48
C ARG A 241 4.99 6.95 -19.90
N ILE A 242 4.43 7.86 -20.68
CA ILE A 242 3.03 7.76 -21.16
C ILE A 242 2.82 6.55 -22.08
N THR A 243 3.90 6.03 -22.65
CA THR A 243 4.00 4.80 -23.46
C THR A 243 4.21 3.53 -22.65
N HIS A 244 4.46 3.63 -21.33
CA HIS A 244 4.57 2.45 -20.47
C HIS A 244 3.25 1.67 -20.46
N ALA A 245 3.32 0.36 -20.23
CA ALA A 245 2.18 -0.56 -20.29
C ALA A 245 0.90 -0.04 -19.60
N THR A 246 1.01 0.51 -18.39
CA THR A 246 -0.15 0.95 -17.58
C THR A 246 -0.90 2.13 -18.23
N PRO A 247 -0.28 3.29 -18.57
CA PRO A 247 -0.99 4.30 -19.34
C PRO A 247 -1.35 3.83 -20.76
N ALA A 248 -0.46 3.09 -21.44
CA ALA A 248 -0.65 2.62 -22.81
C ALA A 248 -1.91 1.75 -23.00
N ALA A 249 -2.24 0.89 -22.02
CA ALA A 249 -3.42 0.04 -22.07
C ALA A 249 -4.76 0.78 -21.99
N THR A 250 -4.74 2.10 -21.79
CA THR A 250 -5.94 2.92 -21.89
C THR A 250 -6.30 3.27 -23.34
N TYR A 251 -5.31 3.35 -24.25
CA TYR A 251 -5.51 3.90 -25.60
C TYR A 251 -4.96 3.03 -26.74
N SER A 252 -3.94 2.19 -26.50
CA SER A 252 -3.24 1.45 -27.56
C SER A 252 -3.69 -0.01 -27.68
N LYS A 253 -3.40 -0.60 -28.86
CA LYS A 253 -3.49 -2.03 -29.20
C LYS A 253 -2.11 -2.48 -29.66
N SER A 254 -1.39 -3.26 -28.86
CA SER A 254 -0.03 -3.69 -29.19
C SER A 254 0.22 -5.14 -28.85
N ALA A 255 0.85 -5.85 -29.79
CA ALA A 255 1.30 -7.23 -29.62
C ALA A 255 2.51 -7.35 -28.68
N ASP A 256 3.25 -6.27 -28.40
CA ASP A 256 4.27 -6.27 -27.35
C ASP A 256 4.31 -4.91 -26.63
N ARG A 257 4.24 -4.95 -25.30
CA ARG A 257 4.33 -3.79 -24.42
C ARG A 257 5.62 -3.00 -24.52
N ASN A 258 6.68 -3.59 -25.08
CA ASN A 258 7.97 -2.93 -25.25
C ASN A 258 8.06 -2.13 -26.55
N TRP A 259 7.06 -2.19 -27.43
CA TRP A 259 7.01 -1.35 -28.63
C TRP A 259 6.56 0.07 -28.28
N GLU A 260 7.24 0.69 -27.30
CA GLU A 260 6.95 2.03 -26.80
C GLU A 260 7.17 3.09 -27.89
N ASP A 261 8.23 2.90 -28.70
CA ASP A 261 8.50 3.63 -29.94
C ASP A 261 9.05 2.70 -31.03
N ASN A 262 9.17 3.22 -32.25
CA ASN A 262 9.59 2.42 -33.41
C ASN A 262 11.02 1.85 -33.32
N SER A 263 11.89 2.39 -32.46
CA SER A 263 13.26 1.88 -32.29
C SER A 263 13.33 0.60 -31.44
N ASP A 264 12.30 0.33 -30.64
CA ASP A 264 12.15 -0.90 -29.86
C ASP A 264 11.45 -2.04 -30.65
N MET A 265 11.01 -1.74 -31.88
CA MET A 265 10.32 -2.70 -32.74
C MET A 265 11.27 -3.48 -33.65
N PRO A 266 10.97 -4.76 -33.95
CA PRO A 266 11.64 -5.49 -35.03
C PRO A 266 11.48 -4.76 -36.36
N ALA A 267 12.54 -4.75 -37.18
CA ALA A 267 12.51 -4.08 -38.48
C ALA A 267 11.42 -4.65 -39.40
N GLU A 268 11.12 -5.94 -39.27
CA GLU A 268 10.06 -6.63 -39.99
C GLU A 268 8.67 -6.09 -39.60
N ALA A 269 8.43 -5.82 -38.32
CA ALA A 269 7.16 -5.26 -37.82
C ALA A 269 6.96 -3.82 -38.31
N VAL A 270 8.01 -2.99 -38.24
CA VAL A 270 7.98 -1.62 -38.78
C VAL A 270 7.71 -1.63 -40.28
N THR A 271 8.38 -2.52 -41.03
CA THR A 271 8.18 -2.65 -42.49
C THR A 271 6.79 -3.17 -42.84
N ALA A 272 6.20 -4.01 -42.00
CA ALA A 272 4.83 -4.51 -42.14
C ALA A 272 3.75 -3.45 -41.84
N GLY A 273 4.15 -2.25 -41.37
CA GLY A 273 3.24 -1.15 -41.09
C GLY A 273 2.64 -1.19 -39.68
N CYS A 274 3.25 -1.94 -38.76
CA CYS A 274 2.79 -2.00 -37.39
C CYS A 274 3.11 -0.69 -36.67
N GLU A 275 2.14 -0.19 -35.90
CA GLU A 275 2.24 1.11 -35.23
C GLU A 275 2.75 0.94 -33.79
N ASP A 276 3.79 1.68 -33.42
CA ASP A 276 4.29 1.75 -32.04
C ASP A 276 3.30 2.49 -31.11
N ILE A 277 3.47 2.31 -29.79
CA ILE A 277 2.57 2.88 -28.79
C ILE A 277 2.57 4.42 -28.82
N ALA A 278 3.72 5.07 -29.03
CA ALA A 278 3.78 6.52 -29.10
C ALA A 278 3.01 7.07 -30.31
N SER A 279 3.14 6.43 -31.48
CA SER A 279 2.38 6.77 -32.68
C SER A 279 0.88 6.59 -32.44
N GLN A 280 0.45 5.48 -31.82
CA GLN A 280 -0.95 5.25 -31.48
C GLN A 280 -1.53 6.30 -30.51
N LEU A 281 -0.73 6.84 -29.60
CA LEU A 281 -1.14 7.95 -28.73
C LEU A 281 -1.40 9.22 -29.52
N VAL A 282 -0.43 9.62 -30.36
CA VAL A 282 -0.53 10.85 -31.16
C VAL A 282 -1.67 10.77 -32.17
N ASN A 283 -1.89 9.59 -32.74
CA ASN A 283 -2.91 9.33 -33.76
C ASN A 283 -4.22 8.81 -33.16
N PHE A 284 -4.40 8.86 -31.83
CA PHE A 284 -5.50 8.20 -31.13
C PHE A 284 -6.88 8.58 -31.70
N GLU A 285 -7.15 9.88 -31.89
CA GLU A 285 -8.40 10.39 -32.48
C GLU A 285 -8.64 9.73 -33.85
N SER A 286 -7.68 9.87 -34.77
CA SER A 286 -7.80 9.34 -36.13
C SER A 286 -7.95 7.80 -36.17
N ASN A 287 -7.25 7.10 -35.29
CA ASN A 287 -7.32 5.64 -35.18
C ASN A 287 -8.69 5.18 -34.63
N LEU A 288 -9.24 5.92 -33.66
CA LEU A 288 -10.55 5.60 -33.08
C LEU A 288 -11.68 5.91 -34.07
N GLU A 289 -11.61 7.04 -34.77
CA GLU A 289 -12.57 7.40 -35.82
C GLU A 289 -12.58 6.38 -36.97
N ALA A 290 -11.41 5.89 -37.37
CA ALA A 290 -11.31 4.86 -38.40
C ALA A 290 -11.98 3.54 -37.97
N ARG A 291 -11.86 3.17 -36.69
CA ARG A 291 -12.51 1.97 -36.11
C ARG A 291 -14.01 2.16 -35.88
N PHE A 292 -14.46 3.38 -35.58
CA PHE A 292 -15.87 3.71 -35.33
C PHE A 292 -16.38 4.90 -36.16
N PRO A 293 -16.56 4.73 -37.48
CA PRO A 293 -16.93 5.84 -38.38
C PRO A 293 -18.29 6.49 -38.08
N SER A 294 -19.16 5.83 -37.33
CA SER A 294 -20.45 6.40 -36.91
C SER A 294 -20.35 7.37 -35.73
N ALA A 295 -19.20 7.46 -35.06
CA ALA A 295 -18.99 8.24 -33.84
C ALA A 295 -18.02 9.42 -34.03
N THR A 296 -17.48 9.64 -35.23
CA THR A 296 -16.53 10.72 -35.58
C THR A 296 -16.96 12.11 -35.07
N ALA A 297 -18.26 12.43 -35.09
CA ALA A 297 -18.73 13.75 -34.67
C ALA A 297 -18.61 14.04 -33.16
N VAL A 298 -18.32 13.03 -32.32
CA VAL A 298 -18.23 13.17 -30.86
C VAL A 298 -16.85 12.83 -30.28
N ILE A 299 -15.97 12.23 -31.08
CA ILE A 299 -14.60 11.91 -30.67
C ILE A 299 -13.78 13.20 -30.80
N ASP A 300 -13.04 13.57 -29.76
CA ASP A 300 -12.14 14.74 -29.77
C ASP A 300 -10.72 14.43 -29.26
N GLY A 301 -10.46 13.18 -28.85
CA GLY A 301 -9.13 12.71 -28.49
C GLY A 301 -8.83 12.83 -27.00
N ILE A 302 -7.61 12.49 -26.61
CA ILE A 302 -7.19 12.48 -25.20
C ILE A 302 -6.66 13.87 -24.81
N ASP A 303 -7.19 14.44 -23.73
CA ASP A 303 -6.76 15.73 -23.14
C ASP A 303 -5.45 15.65 -22.33
#